data_AF-A0A847X7S4-F1
#
_entry.id   AF-A0A847X7S4-F1
#
_cell.length_a   1.000
_cell.length_b   1.000
_cell.length_c   1.000
_cell.angle_alpha   90.00
_cell.angle_beta   90.00
_cell.angle_gamma   90.00
#
_symmetry.space_group_name_H-M   'P 1'
#
loop_
_entity.id
_entity.type
_entity.pdbx_description
1 polymer ?
#
loop_
_entity_poly.entity_id
_entity_poly.type
_entity_poly.pdbx_seq_one_letter_code
_entity_poly.pdbx_strand_id
1 'polypeptide(L)'
;GDKLAGMRIIPLFIEQERMDLAVEIGKGEPILKLTPFRKLKGGIVTTGSEVYHGRIQDTFTPVIEEKFKQYGVEYIHHEICDDDTQMIKEAILRTKEKGADIILCTGGMSVDPDDLTPAAIKASGAEIVNYGTPVLPGAMFLIGYFEDGTAIMGLPGCVMYSKVTVFDIIYPYVVSGVPVTKDLIASLGYGGLCLNCEVCHYPNCQFGKGV
;
A
#
# COMPACT_ATOMS: atom_id res chain seq x y z
N GLY A 1 -14.50 20.88 0.74
CA GLY A 1 -14.83 19.47 0.45
C GLY A 1 -14.50 19.20 -0.99
N ASP A 2 -14.09 17.97 -1.30
CA ASP A 2 -13.58 17.61 -2.62
C ASP A 2 -14.71 17.27 -3.60
N LYS A 3 -14.45 17.45 -4.90
CA LYS A 3 -15.35 17.01 -5.97
C LYS A 3 -15.08 15.54 -6.26
N LEU A 4 -16.06 14.68 -5.99
CA LEU A 4 -15.90 13.22 -6.05
C LEU A 4 -16.55 12.58 -7.29
N ALA A 5 -17.69 13.10 -7.72
CA ALA A 5 -18.37 12.63 -8.92
C ALA A 5 -19.22 13.75 -9.56
N GLY A 6 -19.47 13.61 -10.86
CA GLY A 6 -20.40 14.43 -11.61
C GLY A 6 -21.19 13.55 -12.56
N MET A 7 -22.52 13.72 -12.59
CA MET A 7 -23.42 12.95 -13.45
C MET A 7 -24.20 13.92 -14.35
N ARG A 8 -24.36 13.56 -15.62
CA ARG A 8 -25.13 14.34 -16.58
C ARG A 8 -25.74 13.43 -17.63
N ILE A 9 -27.03 13.59 -17.90
CA ILE A 9 -27.66 13.05 -19.10
C ILE A 9 -27.19 13.91 -20.28
N ILE A 10 -26.43 13.32 -21.20
CA ILE A 10 -25.88 14.03 -22.38
C ILE A 10 -27.00 14.47 -23.35
N PRO A 11 -27.94 13.60 -23.77
CA PRO A 11 -28.96 14.01 -24.72
C PRO A 11 -30.05 14.85 -24.06
N LEU A 12 -30.70 15.73 -24.85
CA LEU A 12 -31.83 16.53 -24.39
C LEU A 12 -33.06 15.68 -24.07
N PHE A 13 -33.24 14.56 -24.79
CA PHE A 13 -34.30 13.59 -24.62
C PHE A 13 -33.72 12.17 -24.64
N ILE A 14 -34.31 11.27 -23.87
CA ILE A 14 -33.92 9.87 -23.79
C ILE A 14 -35.18 9.00 -23.92
N GLU A 15 -35.04 7.85 -24.57
CA GLU A 15 -36.12 6.86 -24.65
C GLU A 15 -36.49 6.38 -23.24
N GLN A 16 -37.80 6.23 -22.99
CA GLN A 16 -38.32 5.82 -21.68
C GLN A 16 -37.68 4.49 -21.21
N GLU A 17 -37.55 3.52 -22.11
CA GLU A 17 -36.96 2.20 -21.81
C GLU A 17 -35.51 2.31 -21.29
N ARG A 18 -34.72 3.23 -21.82
CA ARG A 18 -33.34 3.48 -21.35
C ARG A 18 -33.31 4.17 -19.98
N MET A 19 -34.26 5.06 -19.72
CA MET A 19 -34.41 5.69 -18.41
C MET A 19 -34.81 4.66 -17.36
N ASP A 20 -35.78 3.80 -17.67
CA ASP A 20 -36.25 2.75 -16.76
C ASP A 20 -35.12 1.76 -16.43
N LEU A 21 -34.32 1.37 -17.42
CA LEU A 21 -33.13 0.54 -17.22
C LEU A 21 -32.09 1.22 -16.30
N ALA A 22 -31.82 2.51 -16.50
CA ALA A 22 -30.87 3.26 -15.66
C ALA A 22 -31.36 3.36 -14.20
N VAL A 23 -32.67 3.58 -14.02
CA VAL A 23 -33.32 3.56 -12.69
C VAL A 23 -33.19 2.17 -12.07
N GLU A 24 -33.42 1.10 -12.83
CA GLU A 24 -33.33 -0.27 -12.31
C GLU A 24 -31.90 -0.64 -11.89
N ILE A 25 -30.89 -0.29 -12.69
CA ILE A 25 -29.47 -0.45 -12.32
C ILE A 25 -29.17 0.34 -11.03
N GLY A 26 -29.69 1.56 -10.93
CA GLY A 26 -29.49 2.43 -9.77
C GLY A 26 -30.19 1.97 -8.48
N LYS A 27 -31.15 1.03 -8.56
CA LYS A 27 -31.81 0.43 -7.38
C LYS A 27 -30.97 -0.63 -6.69
N GLY A 28 -29.93 -1.15 -7.37
CA GLY A 28 -29.04 -2.16 -6.84
C GLY A 28 -28.08 -1.59 -5.80
N GLU A 29 -26.79 -1.68 -6.08
CA GLU A 29 -25.77 -1.13 -5.20
C GLU A 29 -25.57 0.38 -5.44
N PRO A 30 -25.12 1.14 -4.42
CA PRO A 30 -24.76 2.54 -4.62
C PRO A 30 -23.75 2.73 -5.75
N ILE A 31 -24.06 3.61 -6.70
CA ILE A 31 -23.19 3.95 -7.84
C ILE A 31 -21.82 4.50 -7.36
N LEU A 32 -21.80 5.13 -6.18
CA LEU A 32 -20.59 5.60 -5.52
C LEU A 32 -20.65 5.27 -4.03
N LYS A 33 -19.56 4.71 -3.50
CA LYS A 33 -19.38 4.44 -2.08
C LYS A 33 -18.13 5.17 -1.58
N LEU A 34 -18.24 5.80 -0.42
CA LEU A 34 -17.11 6.42 0.28
C LEU A 34 -16.79 5.62 1.52
N THR A 35 -15.58 5.09 1.60
CA THR A 35 -15.10 4.30 2.73
C THR A 35 -14.20 5.19 3.59
N PRO A 36 -14.54 5.44 4.87
CA PRO A 36 -13.70 6.25 5.75
C PRO A 36 -12.39 5.50 6.07
N PHE A 37 -11.32 6.26 6.33
CA PHE A 37 -10.11 5.68 6.88
C PHE A 37 -10.34 5.21 8.31
N ARG A 38 -9.80 4.03 8.63
CA ARG A 38 -9.90 3.44 9.96
C ARG A 38 -8.83 4.06 10.86
N LYS A 39 -9.11 4.13 12.16
CA LYS A 39 -8.08 4.43 13.16
C LYS A 39 -7.26 3.17 13.36
N LEU A 40 -6.05 3.17 12.81
CA LEU A 40 -5.15 2.01 12.83
C LEU A 40 -3.85 2.37 13.52
N LYS A 41 -3.15 1.35 14.00
CA LYS A 41 -1.81 1.43 14.56
C LYS A 41 -0.79 0.85 13.59
N GLY A 42 0.26 1.61 13.32
CA GLY A 42 1.35 1.27 12.41
C GLY A 42 2.64 0.96 13.15
N GLY A 43 3.33 -0.10 12.73
CA GLY A 43 4.69 -0.42 13.17
C GLY A 43 5.66 -0.54 11.99
N ILE A 44 6.94 -0.30 12.25
CA ILE A 44 8.01 -0.34 11.24
C ILE A 44 9.05 -1.38 11.67
N VAL A 45 9.47 -2.22 10.72
CA VAL A 45 10.60 -3.13 10.86
C VAL A 45 11.64 -2.75 9.80
N THR A 46 12.75 -2.17 10.23
CA THR A 46 13.88 -1.81 9.36
C THR A 46 14.92 -2.91 9.39
N THR A 47 15.21 -3.50 8.23
CA THR A 47 16.27 -4.48 8.04
C THR A 47 17.49 -3.80 7.40
N GLY A 48 18.70 -4.17 7.85
CA GLY A 48 19.94 -3.84 7.17
C GLY A 48 21.12 -3.80 8.15
N SER A 49 22.15 -4.60 7.89
CA SER A 49 23.34 -4.75 8.74
C SER A 49 23.99 -3.40 9.07
N GLU A 50 24.09 -2.50 8.09
CA GLU A 50 24.67 -1.18 8.25
C GLU A 50 23.86 -0.25 9.15
N VAL A 51 22.53 -0.37 9.13
CA VAL A 51 21.63 0.40 10.00
C VAL A 51 21.69 -0.17 11.41
N TYR A 52 21.60 -1.50 11.54
CA TYR A 52 21.64 -2.21 12.81
C TYR A 52 22.94 -1.96 13.59
N HIS A 53 24.09 -1.96 12.91
CA HIS A 53 25.38 -1.65 13.52
C HIS A 53 25.69 -0.15 13.64
N GLY A 54 24.75 0.74 13.29
CA GLY A 54 24.92 2.19 13.39
C GLY A 54 25.97 2.78 12.45
N ARG A 55 26.29 2.10 11.34
CA ARG A 55 27.21 2.59 10.30
C ARG A 55 26.56 3.66 9.43
N ILE A 56 25.25 3.54 9.22
CA ILE A 56 24.42 4.55 8.57
C ILE A 56 23.18 4.85 9.39
N GLN A 57 22.52 5.96 9.09
CA GLN A 57 21.24 6.33 9.69
C GLN A 57 20.06 5.73 8.90
N ASP A 58 19.01 5.32 9.60
CA ASP A 58 17.74 4.94 8.98
C ASP A 58 17.06 6.16 8.33
N THR A 59 16.96 6.14 7.00
CA THR A 59 16.28 7.16 6.19
C THR A 59 14.89 6.75 5.73
N PHE A 60 14.46 5.50 5.95
CA PHE A 60 13.10 5.03 5.63
C PHE A 60 12.08 5.50 6.65
N THR A 61 12.40 5.33 7.94
CA THR A 61 11.46 5.59 9.05
C THR A 61 10.86 7.00 9.01
N PRO A 62 11.63 8.08 8.82
CA PRO A 62 11.06 9.43 8.72
C PRO A 62 10.07 9.60 7.57
N VAL A 63 10.32 8.95 6.42
CA VAL A 63 9.41 9.02 5.26
C VAL A 63 8.11 8.26 5.56
N ILE A 64 8.21 7.10 6.19
CA ILE A 64 7.05 6.27 6.54
C ILE A 64 6.18 6.93 7.61
N GLU A 65 6.79 7.54 8.64
CA GLU A 65 6.04 8.25 9.67
C GLU A 65 5.17 9.37 9.08
N GLU A 66 5.67 10.10 8.09
CA GLU A 66 4.88 11.10 7.37
C GLU A 66 3.72 10.48 6.57
N LYS A 67 3.94 9.30 5.97
CA LYS A 67 2.87 8.54 5.30
C LYS A 67 1.81 8.06 6.30
N PHE A 68 2.20 7.61 7.49
CA PHE A 68 1.25 7.27 8.56
C PHE A 68 0.41 8.47 8.99
N LYS A 69 1.05 9.62 9.23
CA LYS A 69 0.37 10.88 9.60
C LYS A 69 -0.65 11.32 8.55
N GLN A 70 -0.33 11.18 7.26
CA GLN A 70 -1.21 11.57 6.16
C GLN A 70 -2.59 10.87 6.21
N TYR A 71 -2.64 9.64 6.72
CA TYR A 71 -3.88 8.85 6.82
C TYR A 71 -4.38 8.67 8.25
N GLY A 72 -3.78 9.36 9.22
CA GLY A 72 -4.17 9.30 10.63
C GLY A 72 -3.87 7.95 11.31
N VAL A 73 -2.88 7.22 10.82
CA VAL A 73 -2.38 5.98 11.44
C VAL A 73 -1.46 6.34 12.60
N GLU A 74 -1.75 5.79 13.78
CA GLU A 74 -0.94 5.99 14.99
C GLU A 74 0.34 5.17 14.88
N TYR A 75 1.50 5.82 14.90
CA TYR A 75 2.78 5.13 14.93
C TYR A 75 3.10 4.64 16.35
N ILE A 76 3.23 3.33 16.52
CA ILE A 76 3.33 2.72 17.87
C ILE A 76 4.65 2.01 18.16
N HIS A 77 5.40 1.60 17.13
CA HIS A 77 6.60 0.78 17.34
C HIS A 77 7.56 0.84 16.14
N HIS A 78 8.85 0.85 16.47
CA HIS A 78 9.94 0.68 15.52
C HIS A 78 10.84 -0.44 16.00
N GLU A 79 11.28 -1.28 15.08
CA GLU A 79 12.34 -2.23 15.34
C GLU A 79 13.37 -2.22 14.21
N ILE A 80 14.65 -2.20 14.58
CA ILE A 80 15.77 -2.34 13.64
C ILE A 80 16.35 -3.74 13.86
N CYS A 81 16.54 -4.48 12.79
CA CYS A 81 17.06 -5.84 12.80
C CYS A 81 18.21 -6.01 11.80
N ASP A 82 19.07 -6.96 12.10
CA ASP A 82 20.17 -7.38 11.23
C ASP A 82 19.65 -8.19 10.03
N ASP A 83 20.51 -8.46 9.04
CA ASP A 83 20.19 -9.30 7.87
C ASP A 83 20.17 -10.79 8.25
N ASP A 84 19.22 -11.16 9.11
CA ASP A 84 18.92 -12.53 9.50
C ASP A 84 17.41 -12.79 9.44
N THR A 85 17.02 -13.85 8.73
CA THR A 85 15.60 -14.16 8.50
C THR A 85 14.83 -14.40 9.80
N GLN A 86 15.47 -15.00 10.81
CA GLN A 86 14.82 -15.27 12.09
C GLN A 86 14.68 -14.00 12.92
N MET A 87 15.69 -13.12 12.94
CA MET A 87 15.61 -11.82 13.60
C MET A 87 14.51 -10.94 12.99
N ILE A 88 14.44 -10.85 11.66
CA ILE A 88 13.40 -10.07 10.97
C ILE A 88 12.01 -10.64 11.28
N LYS A 89 11.85 -11.97 11.23
CA LYS A 89 10.60 -12.64 11.57
C LYS A 89 10.16 -12.32 12.99
N GLU A 90 11.06 -12.42 13.97
CA GLU A 90 10.74 -12.13 15.35
C GLU A 90 10.40 -10.66 15.59
N ALA A 91 11.08 -9.74 14.90
CA ALA A 91 10.75 -8.31 14.94
C ALA A 91 9.34 -8.03 14.40
N ILE A 92 8.94 -8.69 13.30
CA ILE A 92 7.58 -8.64 12.77
C ILE A 92 6.56 -9.12 13.83
N LEU A 93 6.82 -10.26 14.46
CA LEU A 93 5.92 -10.82 15.47
C LEU A 93 5.82 -9.94 16.73
N ARG A 94 6.94 -9.41 17.23
CA ARG A 94 6.96 -8.45 18.35
C ARG A 94 6.20 -7.17 18.02
N THR A 95 6.33 -6.66 16.79
CA THR A 95 5.59 -5.50 16.29
C THR A 95 4.09 -5.78 16.31
N LYS A 96 3.68 -6.96 15.84
CA LYS A 96 2.29 -7.42 15.88
C LYS A 96 1.76 -7.55 17.31
N GLU A 97 2.54 -8.15 18.22
CA GLU A 97 2.19 -8.33 19.64
C GLU A 97 1.96 -6.99 20.37
N LYS A 98 2.64 -5.91 19.94
CA LYS A 98 2.38 -4.55 20.44
C LYS A 98 1.06 -3.95 19.95
N GLY A 99 0.31 -4.66 19.12
CA GLY A 99 -1.01 -4.28 18.63
C GLY A 99 -0.97 -3.44 17.36
N ALA A 100 0.00 -3.67 16.47
CA ALA A 100 0.03 -3.05 15.16
C ALA A 100 -1.03 -3.69 14.25
N ASP A 101 -1.85 -2.87 13.60
CA ASP A 101 -2.78 -3.28 12.54
C ASP A 101 -2.10 -3.29 11.16
N ILE A 102 -1.03 -2.50 11.01
CA ILE A 102 -0.21 -2.40 9.81
C ILE A 102 1.27 -2.50 10.20
N ILE A 103 2.00 -3.39 9.53
CA ILE A 103 3.44 -3.56 9.68
C ILE A 103 4.11 -3.23 8.34
N LEU A 104 5.03 -2.26 8.34
CA LEU A 104 5.83 -1.94 7.17
C LEU A 104 7.26 -2.44 7.38
N CYS A 105 7.72 -3.31 6.49
CA CYS A 105 9.09 -3.79 6.48
C CYS A 105 9.90 -3.05 5.40
N THR A 106 11.11 -2.63 5.73
CA THR A 106 12.02 -1.94 4.79
C THR A 106 13.39 -2.57 4.77
N GLY A 107 14.13 -2.40 3.67
CA GLY A 107 15.43 -3.05 3.47
C GLY A 107 15.29 -4.52 3.10
N GLY A 108 16.28 -5.07 2.39
CA GLY A 108 16.27 -6.49 2.01
C GLY A 108 15.08 -6.94 1.15
N MET A 109 14.55 -6.06 0.28
CA MET A 109 13.29 -6.25 -0.47
C MET A 109 13.46 -6.55 -1.98
N SER A 110 14.68 -6.56 -2.50
CA SER A 110 14.95 -6.72 -3.94
C SER A 110 14.99 -8.23 -4.32
N VAL A 111 15.68 -8.58 -5.39
CA VAL A 111 15.87 -9.96 -5.87
C VAL A 111 17.28 -10.49 -5.61
N ASP A 112 18.07 -9.78 -4.82
CA ASP A 112 19.44 -10.12 -4.50
C ASP A 112 19.47 -11.31 -3.52
N PRO A 113 20.49 -12.19 -3.56
CA PRO A 113 20.54 -13.38 -2.71
C PRO A 113 20.53 -13.11 -1.20
N ASP A 114 20.90 -11.90 -0.80
CA ASP A 114 20.93 -11.37 0.56
C ASP A 114 19.65 -10.60 0.94
N ASP A 115 18.66 -10.49 0.05
CA ASP A 115 17.35 -9.92 0.38
C ASP A 115 16.49 -10.92 1.18
N LEU A 116 16.53 -10.80 2.51
CA LEU A 116 15.87 -11.74 3.42
C LEU A 116 14.46 -11.32 3.84
N THR A 117 14.06 -10.06 3.61
CA THR A 117 12.79 -9.52 4.12
C THR A 117 11.55 -10.22 3.55
N PRO A 118 11.42 -10.48 2.22
CA PRO A 118 10.29 -11.25 1.68
C PRO A 118 10.16 -12.65 2.29
N ALA A 119 11.30 -13.33 2.48
CA ALA A 119 11.34 -14.66 3.08
C ALA A 119 10.92 -14.62 4.56
N ALA A 120 11.40 -13.63 5.31
CA ALA A 120 11.03 -13.44 6.72
C ALA A 120 9.54 -13.10 6.90
N ILE A 121 8.98 -12.24 6.03
CA ILE A 121 7.53 -11.94 6.03
C ILE A 121 6.72 -13.22 5.81
N LYS A 122 7.08 -14.04 4.83
CA LYS A 122 6.42 -15.33 4.61
C LYS A 122 6.58 -16.26 5.81
N ALA A 123 7.77 -16.32 6.42
CA ALA A 123 8.07 -17.16 7.58
C ALA A 123 7.37 -16.70 8.87
N SER A 124 6.90 -15.44 8.93
CA SER A 124 6.10 -14.92 10.05
C SER A 124 4.69 -15.50 10.12
N GLY A 125 4.23 -16.17 9.04
CA GLY A 125 2.89 -16.75 8.95
C GLY A 125 1.87 -15.86 8.26
N ALA A 126 2.28 -14.71 7.72
CA ALA A 126 1.43 -13.89 6.86
C ALA A 126 1.13 -14.62 5.53
N GLU A 127 -0.14 -14.58 5.11
CA GLU A 127 -0.55 -15.01 3.79
C GLU A 127 -0.18 -13.93 2.77
N ILE A 128 0.71 -14.29 1.84
CA ILE A 128 1.19 -13.35 0.82
C ILE A 128 0.15 -13.23 -0.29
N VAL A 129 -0.38 -12.02 -0.47
CA VAL A 129 -1.24 -11.71 -1.61
C VAL A 129 -0.41 -11.59 -2.86
N ASN A 130 0.63 -10.76 -2.85
CA ASN A 130 1.53 -10.67 -3.99
C ASN A 130 2.92 -10.23 -3.55
N TYR A 131 3.92 -10.74 -4.26
CA TYR A 131 5.28 -10.23 -4.24
C TYR A 131 5.64 -9.83 -5.66
N GLY A 132 5.97 -8.56 -5.85
CA GLY A 132 6.10 -7.96 -7.17
C GLY A 132 4.84 -7.18 -7.54
N THR A 133 4.99 -6.10 -8.30
CA THR A 133 3.89 -5.31 -8.87
C THR A 133 4.27 -4.84 -10.27
N PRO A 134 3.30 -4.67 -11.18
CA PRO A 134 3.56 -4.09 -12.49
C PRO A 134 3.62 -2.55 -12.43
N VAL A 135 4.18 -2.00 -11.35
CA VAL A 135 4.21 -0.56 -11.05
C VAL A 135 5.65 -0.09 -10.93
N LEU A 136 5.94 1.05 -11.56
CA LEU A 136 7.25 1.70 -11.51
C LEU A 136 7.04 3.17 -11.10
N PRO A 137 7.63 3.64 -9.97
CA PRO A 137 8.52 2.93 -9.05
C PRO A 137 7.78 2.05 -8.02
N GLY A 138 8.39 0.93 -7.64
CA GLY A 138 7.84 0.01 -6.64
C GLY A 138 7.70 -1.45 -7.09
N ALA A 139 8.41 -1.88 -8.13
CA ALA A 139 8.24 -3.21 -8.71
C ALA A 139 8.37 -4.33 -7.67
N MET A 140 9.32 -4.26 -6.73
CA MET A 140 9.54 -5.28 -5.69
C MET A 140 8.77 -5.01 -4.39
N PHE A 141 7.53 -4.55 -4.51
CA PHE A 141 6.64 -4.39 -3.36
C PHE A 141 5.99 -5.72 -2.99
N LEU A 142 5.81 -5.95 -1.69
CA LEU A 142 5.12 -7.11 -1.14
C LEU A 142 3.92 -6.67 -0.33
N ILE A 143 2.82 -7.40 -0.44
CA ILE A 143 1.68 -7.27 0.47
C ILE A 143 1.13 -8.63 0.88
N GLY A 144 0.80 -8.75 2.16
CA GLY A 144 0.14 -9.90 2.75
C GLY A 144 -0.66 -9.53 3.99
N TYR A 145 -1.37 -10.51 4.53
CA TYR A 145 -2.20 -10.36 5.72
C TYR A 145 -1.99 -11.53 6.68
N PHE A 146 -2.05 -11.25 7.98
CA PHE A 146 -2.22 -12.29 8.99
C PHE A 146 -3.69 -12.73 9.07
N GLU A 147 -3.95 -13.87 9.71
CA GLU A 147 -5.30 -14.44 9.88
C GLU A 147 -6.29 -13.46 10.57
N ASP A 148 -5.78 -12.63 11.48
CA ASP A 148 -6.57 -11.61 12.19
C ASP A 148 -6.82 -10.32 11.36
N GLY A 149 -6.35 -10.28 10.12
CA GLY A 149 -6.50 -9.14 9.22
C GLY A 149 -5.41 -8.06 9.36
N THR A 150 -4.40 -8.26 10.22
CA THR A 150 -3.23 -7.37 10.29
C THR A 150 -2.52 -7.35 8.93
N ALA A 151 -2.32 -6.18 8.35
CA ALA A 151 -1.65 -6.04 7.07
C ALA A 151 -0.13 -5.97 7.25
N ILE A 152 0.61 -6.62 6.36
CA ILE A 152 2.07 -6.50 6.29
C ILE A 152 2.51 -6.17 4.87
N MET A 153 3.39 -5.19 4.74
CA MET A 153 3.89 -4.73 3.45
C MET A 153 5.41 -4.59 3.47
N GLY A 154 6.05 -5.10 2.41
CA GLY A 154 7.47 -4.92 2.17
C GLY A 154 7.72 -3.78 1.19
N LEU A 155 8.50 -2.79 1.60
CA LEU A 155 8.71 -1.56 0.84
C LEU A 155 10.09 -1.54 0.15
N PRO A 156 10.15 -1.44 -1.19
CA PRO A 156 11.41 -1.32 -1.91
C PRO A 156 12.06 0.06 -1.66
N GLY A 157 13.39 0.13 -1.80
CA GLY A 157 14.19 1.33 -1.51
C GLY A 157 13.75 2.61 -2.25
N CYS A 158 13.05 2.48 -3.38
CA CYS A 158 12.51 3.62 -4.11
C CYS A 158 11.53 4.49 -3.29
N VAL A 159 10.93 3.96 -2.21
CA VAL A 159 10.07 4.73 -1.29
C VAL A 159 10.78 5.93 -0.67
N MET A 160 12.11 5.86 -0.50
CA MET A 160 12.89 6.98 0.05
C MET A 160 13.10 8.12 -0.95
N TYR A 161 13.19 7.80 -2.24
CA TYR A 161 13.68 8.73 -3.26
C TYR A 161 12.59 9.20 -4.22
N SER A 162 11.54 8.41 -4.40
CA SER A 162 10.45 8.70 -5.32
C SER A 162 9.32 9.40 -4.57
N LYS A 163 8.80 10.50 -5.15
CA LYS A 163 7.69 11.29 -4.57
C LYS A 163 6.44 10.43 -4.34
N VAL A 164 6.18 9.53 -5.29
CA VAL A 164 5.08 8.57 -5.26
C VAL A 164 5.54 7.22 -5.78
N THR A 165 5.02 6.15 -5.21
CA THR A 165 5.34 4.76 -5.53
C THR A 165 4.07 3.91 -5.52
N VAL A 166 4.21 2.61 -5.78
CA VAL A 166 3.12 1.65 -5.56
C VAL A 166 2.56 1.67 -4.14
N PHE A 167 3.36 2.01 -3.13
CA PHE A 167 2.88 2.12 -1.76
C PHE A 167 1.79 3.20 -1.65
N ASP A 168 1.96 4.33 -2.33
CA ASP A 168 0.96 5.41 -2.33
C ASP A 168 -0.36 5.02 -3.00
N ILE A 169 -0.31 4.06 -3.95
CA ILE A 169 -1.48 3.51 -4.61
C ILE A 169 -2.19 2.49 -3.71
N ILE A 170 -1.43 1.60 -3.07
CA ILE A 170 -1.98 0.45 -2.33
C ILE A 170 -2.37 0.81 -0.89
N TYR A 171 -1.58 1.66 -0.22
CA TYR A 171 -1.78 2.02 1.18
C TYR A 171 -3.17 2.58 1.51
N PRO A 172 -3.79 3.45 0.68
CA PRO A 172 -5.17 3.92 0.87
C PRO A 172 -6.21 2.80 0.97
N TYR A 173 -6.06 1.72 0.21
CA TYR A 173 -6.95 0.55 0.28
C TYR A 173 -6.82 -0.14 1.63
N VAL A 174 -5.58 -0.36 2.10
CA VAL A 174 -5.31 -0.99 3.38
C VAL A 174 -5.89 -0.18 4.55
N VAL A 175 -5.64 1.14 4.59
CA VAL A 175 -6.13 1.99 5.70
C VAL A 175 -7.66 2.15 5.69
N SER A 176 -8.31 2.06 4.52
CA SER A 176 -9.77 2.06 4.39
C SER A 176 -10.39 0.68 4.63
N GLY A 177 -9.59 -0.37 4.78
CA GLY A 177 -10.08 -1.75 4.96
C GLY A 177 -10.67 -2.38 3.71
N VAL A 178 -10.31 -1.86 2.54
CA VAL A 178 -10.60 -2.49 1.26
C VAL A 178 -9.51 -3.53 1.01
N PRO A 179 -9.85 -4.83 0.91
CA PRO A 179 -8.85 -5.87 0.68
C PRO A 179 -8.11 -5.64 -0.64
N VAL A 180 -6.78 -5.66 -0.57
CA VAL A 180 -5.92 -5.64 -1.76
C VAL A 180 -5.82 -7.05 -2.29
N THR A 181 -6.24 -7.27 -3.54
CA THR A 181 -6.25 -8.58 -4.19
C THR A 181 -5.17 -8.68 -5.26
N LYS A 182 -4.86 -9.91 -5.70
CA LYS A 182 -3.98 -10.15 -6.86
C LYS A 182 -4.51 -9.47 -8.12
N ASP A 183 -5.82 -9.50 -8.35
CA ASP A 183 -6.45 -8.89 -9.52
C ASP A 183 -6.33 -7.36 -9.50
N LEU A 184 -6.49 -6.73 -8.33
CA LEU A 184 -6.24 -5.30 -8.18
C LEU A 184 -4.79 -4.95 -8.51
N ILE A 185 -3.82 -5.74 -8.05
CA ILE A 185 -2.40 -5.50 -8.35
C ILE A 185 -2.11 -5.71 -9.84
N ALA A 186 -2.70 -6.73 -10.45
CA ALA A 186 -2.53 -7.01 -11.88
C ALA A 186 -3.11 -5.90 -12.76
N SER A 187 -4.25 -5.30 -12.40
CA SER A 187 -4.87 -4.22 -13.18
C SER A 187 -4.00 -2.96 -13.22
N LEU A 188 -3.12 -2.75 -12.24
CA LEU A 188 -2.13 -1.66 -12.23
C LEU A 188 -1.09 -1.78 -13.34
N GLY A 189 -1.03 -2.89 -14.09
CA GLY A 189 -0.17 -2.99 -15.27
C GLY A 189 -0.50 -1.96 -16.35
N TYR A 190 -1.74 -1.44 -16.34
CA TYR A 190 -2.09 -0.25 -17.10
C TYR A 190 -2.14 0.98 -16.17
N GLY A 191 -1.39 2.02 -16.51
CA GLY A 191 -1.28 3.21 -15.67
C GLY A 191 -0.34 3.08 -14.46
N GLY A 192 0.35 1.95 -14.29
CA GLY A 192 1.35 1.73 -13.24
C GLY A 192 2.71 2.40 -13.48
N LEU A 193 2.89 3.19 -14.53
CA LEU A 193 4.13 3.91 -14.81
C LEU A 193 4.05 5.37 -14.34
N CYS A 194 4.86 5.73 -13.34
CA CYS A 194 5.04 7.13 -12.95
C CYS A 194 5.98 7.82 -13.93
N LEU A 195 5.53 8.94 -14.50
CA LEU A 195 6.29 9.71 -15.49
C LEU A 195 7.35 10.63 -14.87
N ASN A 196 7.48 10.65 -13.54
CA ASN A 196 8.46 11.46 -12.81
C ASN A 196 8.44 12.95 -13.21
N CYS A 197 7.24 13.51 -13.37
CA CYS A 197 7.05 14.92 -13.71
C CYS A 197 7.77 15.85 -12.73
N GLU A 198 8.29 16.97 -13.23
CA GLU A 198 8.98 17.99 -12.42
C GLU A 198 8.10 18.44 -11.23
N VAL A 199 6.85 18.79 -11.53
CA VAL A 199 5.78 19.00 -10.54
C VAL A 199 4.96 17.72 -10.40
N CYS A 200 4.80 17.24 -9.16
CA CYS A 200 3.98 16.06 -8.90
C CYS A 200 2.50 16.43 -8.93
N HIS A 201 1.73 15.72 -9.75
CA HIS A 201 0.28 15.91 -9.88
C HIS A 201 -0.54 14.78 -9.25
N TYR A 202 0.11 13.77 -8.66
CA TYR A 202 -0.59 12.68 -7.99
C TYR A 202 -1.45 13.21 -6.84
N PRO A 203 -2.69 12.74 -6.63
CA PRO A 203 -3.38 11.65 -7.33
C PRO A 203 -4.20 12.08 -8.57
N ASN A 204 -4.05 13.32 -9.02
CA ASN A 204 -4.73 13.91 -10.19
C ASN A 204 -3.96 13.68 -11.51
N CYS A 205 -3.37 12.50 -11.67
CA CYS A 205 -2.69 12.08 -12.90
C CYS A 205 -3.07 10.62 -13.24
N GLN A 206 -2.49 10.05 -14.30
CA GLN A 206 -2.80 8.68 -14.73
C GLN A 206 -2.15 7.58 -13.88
N PHE A 207 -1.19 7.93 -13.02
CA PHE A 207 -0.47 6.96 -12.20
C PHE A 207 -1.40 6.26 -11.21
N GLY A 208 -1.43 4.92 -11.28
CA GLY A 208 -2.22 4.06 -10.39
C GLY A 208 -3.72 4.04 -10.65
N LYS A 209 -4.17 4.47 -11.84
CA LYS A 209 -5.61 4.47 -12.18
C LYS A 209 -6.14 3.12 -12.69
N GLY A 210 -5.27 2.20 -13.13
CA GLY A 210 -5.69 0.91 -13.67
C GLY A 210 -6.54 1.03 -14.95
N VAL A 211 -7.06 -0.10 -15.40
CA VAL A 211 -8.27 -0.20 -16.25
C VAL A 211 -9.38 -0.78 -15.41
#